data_AF-A0A817X3D3-F1
#
_entry.id   AF-A0A817X3D3-F1
#
_cell.length_a   1.000
_cell.length_b   1.000
_cell.length_c   1.000
_cell.angle_alpha   90.00
_cell.angle_beta   90.00
_cell.angle_gamma   90.00
#
_symmetry.space_group_name_H-M   'P 1'
#
loop_
_entity.id
_entity.type
_entity.pdbx_description
1 polymer ?
#
loop_
_entity_poly.entity_id
_entity_poly.type
_entity_poly.pdbx_seq_one_letter_code
_entity_poly.pdbx_strand_id
1 'polypeptide(L)'
;MGDHGKAAKFYKKFLENIKLDDGKRATALHNLGLCYSSAGDYTTAINYYLQALKLKQENHRPLEESMYNLGIAYAHLKQYNFAREYLQWALTSALMSPDKYELIANLYDNIAVITGKEGNFE
;
A
#
# COMPACT_ATOMS: atom_id res chain seq x y z
N MET A 1 -2.95 22.03 -1.47
CA MET A 1 -2.72 21.43 -2.81
C MET A 1 -1.23 21.41 -3.18
N GLY A 2 -0.32 21.37 -2.20
CA GLY A 2 1.13 21.46 -2.40
C GLY A 2 1.78 20.09 -2.58
N ASP A 3 2.87 20.06 -3.35
CA ASP A 3 3.80 18.95 -3.68
C ASP A 3 3.28 17.61 -4.19
N HIS A 4 2.21 17.03 -3.63
CA HIS A 4 1.74 15.69 -4.01
C HIS A 4 1.36 15.59 -5.50
N GLY A 5 0.78 16.65 -6.06
CA GLY A 5 0.43 16.71 -7.49
C GLY A 5 1.65 16.76 -8.42
N LYS A 6 2.76 17.36 -7.98
CA LYS A 6 4.01 17.40 -8.77
C LYS A 6 4.69 16.03 -8.78
N ALA A 7 4.78 15.39 -7.61
CA ALA A 7 5.33 14.04 -7.49
C ALA A 7 4.52 13.02 -8.30
N ALA A 8 3.19 13.07 -8.21
CA ALA A 8 2.33 12.18 -9.00
C ALA A 8 2.50 12.39 -10.52
N LYS A 9 2.62 13.63 -10.98
CA LYS A 9 2.88 13.93 -12.40
C LYS A 9 4.24 13.40 -12.86
N PHE A 10 5.26 13.49 -12.01
CA PHE A 10 6.59 12.96 -12.31
C PHE A 10 6.57 11.44 -12.47
N TYR A 11 5.99 10.70 -11.52
CA TYR A 11 5.92 9.24 -11.60
C TYR A 11 5.05 8.74 -12.77
N LYS A 12 3.95 9.42 -13.10
CA LYS A 12 3.16 9.11 -14.32
C LYS A 12 4.00 9.24 -15.58
N LYS A 13 4.71 10.37 -15.72
CA LYS A 13 5.59 10.61 -16.87
C LYS A 13 6.73 9.59 -16.92
N PHE A 14 7.28 9.22 -15.76
CA PHE A 14 8.33 8.20 -15.64
C PHE A 14 7.84 6.82 -16.12
N LEU A 15 6.61 6.44 -15.80
CA LEU A 15 6.00 5.18 -16.24
C LEU A 15 5.66 5.15 -17.74
N GLU A 16 5.31 6.29 -18.33
CA GLU A 16 4.93 6.38 -19.76
C GLU A 16 6.13 6.42 -20.71
N ASN A 17 7.24 7.03 -20.30
CA ASN A 17 8.34 7.36 -21.21
C ASN A 17 9.55 6.43 -21.11
N ILE A 18 9.60 5.57 -20.08
CA ILE A 18 10.77 4.73 -19.82
C ILE A 18 10.35 3.27 -19.87
N LYS A 19 11.08 2.47 -20.65
CA LYS A 19 10.95 1.02 -20.62
C LYS A 19 11.60 0.52 -19.33
N LEU A 20 10.78 0.37 -18.29
CA LEU A 20 11.20 -0.06 -16.97
C LEU A 20 11.10 -1.58 -16.87
N ASP A 21 12.03 -2.18 -16.13
CA ASP A 21 11.81 -3.51 -15.57
C ASP A 21 10.64 -3.46 -14.57
N ASP A 22 9.95 -4.59 -14.40
CA ASP A 22 8.77 -4.69 -13.54
C ASP A 22 9.05 -4.29 -12.10
N GLY A 23 10.29 -4.49 -11.64
CA GLY A 23 10.75 -4.08 -10.32
C GLY A 23 10.66 -2.57 -10.11
N LYS A 24 11.25 -1.78 -11.02
CA LYS A 24 11.19 -0.31 -10.99
C LYS A 24 9.80 0.22 -11.27
N ARG A 25 9.06 -0.43 -12.18
CA ARG A 25 7.68 -0.07 -12.50
C ARG A 25 6.77 -0.19 -11.27
N ALA A 26 6.89 -1.30 -10.54
CA ALA A 26 6.14 -1.50 -9.31
C ALA A 26 6.48 -0.46 -8.23
N THR A 27 7.76 -0.10 -8.05
CA THR A 27 8.15 0.95 -7.09
C THR A 27 7.56 2.31 -7.48
N ALA A 28 7.57 2.68 -8.76
CA ALA A 28 6.95 3.93 -9.22
C ALA A 28 5.42 3.94 -9.01
N LEU A 29 4.75 2.81 -9.23
CA LEU A 29 3.32 2.65 -8.96
C LEU A 29 3.02 2.74 -7.46
N HIS A 30 3.83 2.11 -6.60
CA HIS A 30 3.70 2.26 -5.15
C HIS A 30 3.80 3.72 -4.71
N ASN A 31 4.80 4.45 -5.23
CA ASN A 31 4.98 5.86 -4.88
C ASN A 31 3.85 6.75 -5.41
N LEU A 32 3.22 6.40 -6.53
CA LEU A 32 1.98 7.04 -6.96
C LEU A 32 0.87 6.81 -5.94
N GLY A 33 0.70 5.57 -5.48
CA GLY A 33 -0.25 5.24 -4.43
C GLY A 33 -0.03 6.10 -3.17
N LEU A 34 1.22 6.25 -2.73
CA LEU A 34 1.58 7.11 -1.61
C LEU A 34 1.18 8.57 -1.85
N CYS A 35 1.48 9.13 -3.02
CA CYS A 35 1.12 10.51 -3.37
C CYS A 35 -0.40 10.75 -3.29
N TYR A 36 -1.19 9.82 -3.82
CA TYR A 36 -2.65 9.93 -3.80
C TYR A 36 -3.23 9.70 -2.40
N SER A 37 -2.66 8.77 -1.63
CA SER A 37 -3.04 8.53 -0.22
C SER A 37 -2.80 9.77 0.64
N SER A 38 -1.63 10.41 0.50
CA SER A 38 -1.33 11.67 1.19
C SER A 38 -2.23 12.84 0.75
N ALA A 39 -2.76 12.79 -0.47
CA ALA A 39 -3.74 13.76 -0.95
C ALA A 39 -5.18 13.45 -0.50
N GLY A 40 -5.41 12.35 0.23
CA GLY A 40 -6.73 11.89 0.67
C GLY A 40 -7.55 11.17 -0.40
N ASP A 41 -6.99 10.96 -1.60
CA ASP A 41 -7.63 10.19 -2.66
C ASP A 41 -7.25 8.71 -2.52
N TYR A 42 -7.86 8.07 -1.51
CA TYR A 42 -7.60 6.67 -1.18
C TYR A 42 -8.03 5.70 -2.29
N THR A 43 -9.07 6.04 -3.07
CA THR A 43 -9.54 5.19 -4.18
C THR A 43 -8.49 5.08 -5.27
N THR A 44 -7.93 6.23 -5.69
CA THR A 44 -6.84 6.25 -6.67
C THR A 44 -5.57 5.62 -6.09
N ALA A 45 -5.30 5.84 -4.79
CA ALA A 45 -4.16 5.21 -4.13
C ALA A 45 -4.21 3.68 -4.17
N ILE A 46 -5.36 3.11 -3.81
CA ILE A 46 -5.62 1.67 -3.84
C ILE A 46 -5.35 1.10 -5.23
N ASN A 47 -5.85 1.77 -6.28
CA ASN A 47 -5.65 1.32 -7.66
C ASN A 47 -4.15 1.20 -8.01
N TYR A 48 -3.34 2.18 -7.63
CA TYR A 48 -1.91 2.16 -7.90
C TYR A 48 -1.15 1.13 -7.05
N TYR A 49 -1.50 0.96 -5.78
CA TYR A 49 -0.89 -0.08 -4.95
C TYR A 49 -1.20 -1.49 -5.46
N LEU A 50 -2.43 -1.76 -5.93
CA LEU A 50 -2.79 -3.05 -6.52
C LEU A 50 -2.00 -3.34 -7.79
N GLN A 51 -1.81 -2.33 -8.65
CA GLN A 51 -0.95 -2.48 -9.83
C GLN A 51 0.51 -2.77 -9.44
N ALA A 52 1.03 -2.12 -8.40
CA ALA A 52 2.38 -2.38 -7.89
C ALA A 52 2.53 -3.82 -7.37
N LEU A 53 1.54 -4.31 -6.61
CA LEU A 53 1.55 -5.68 -6.09
C LEU A 53 1.50 -6.73 -7.20
N LYS A 54 0.67 -6.53 -8.23
CA LYS A 54 0.55 -7.46 -9.35
C LYS A 54 1.91 -7.70 -10.03
N LEU A 55 2.65 -6.64 -10.32
CA LEU A 55 3.97 -6.72 -10.95
C LEU A 55 5.03 -7.41 -10.09
N LYS A 56 4.92 -7.32 -8.76
CA LYS A 56 5.88 -7.91 -7.83
C LYS A 56 5.57 -9.38 -7.52
N GLN A 57 4.30 -9.76 -7.56
CA GLN A 57 3.87 -11.16 -7.50
C GLN A 57 4.45 -11.96 -8.67
N GLU A 58 4.47 -11.38 -9.87
CA GLU A 58 5.07 -11.99 -11.06
C GLU A 58 6.60 -12.17 -10.94
N ASN A 59 7.26 -11.40 -10.07
CA ASN A 59 8.70 -11.45 -9.83
C ASN A 59 9.09 -12.07 -8.47
N HIS A 60 8.15 -12.72 -7.79
CA HIS A 60 8.35 -13.38 -6.48
C HIS A 60 9.00 -12.48 -5.41
N ARG A 61 8.79 -11.16 -5.46
CA ARG A 61 9.31 -10.24 -4.45
C ARG A 61 8.18 -9.77 -3.54
N PRO A 62 8.28 -9.95 -2.22
CA PRO A 62 7.29 -9.40 -1.30
C PRO A 62 7.32 -7.86 -1.33
N LEU A 63 6.16 -7.26 -1.10
CA LEU A 63 6.00 -5.80 -1.03
C LEU A 63 5.07 -5.46 0.13
N GLU A 64 5.53 -5.77 1.34
CA GLU A 64 4.77 -5.63 2.59
C GLU A 64 4.31 -4.19 2.80
N GLU A 65 5.11 -3.20 2.40
CA GLU A 65 4.75 -1.79 2.46
C GLU A 65 3.54 -1.44 1.57
N SER A 66 3.39 -2.07 0.40
CA SER A 66 2.19 -1.85 -0.43
C SER A 66 0.96 -2.49 0.17
N MET A 67 1.10 -3.69 0.74
CA MET A 67 0.00 -4.36 1.43
C MET A 67 -0.42 -3.56 2.68
N TYR A 68 0.55 -3.07 3.45
CA TYR A 68 0.33 -2.20 4.59
C TYR A 68 -0.43 -0.93 4.18
N ASN A 69 0.07 -0.21 3.18
CA ASN A 69 -0.56 1.05 2.73
C ASN A 69 -1.93 0.83 2.07
N LEU A 70 -2.17 -0.32 1.44
CA LEU A 70 -3.52 -0.73 1.00
C LEU A 70 -4.45 -0.91 2.19
N GLY A 71 -3.99 -1.62 3.23
CA GLY A 71 -4.73 -1.79 4.47
C GLY A 71 -5.18 -0.46 5.08
N ILE A 72 -4.25 0.48 5.19
CA ILE A 72 -4.54 1.84 5.67
C ILE A 72 -5.53 2.58 4.76
N ALA A 73 -5.34 2.53 3.44
CA ALA A 73 -6.23 3.19 2.49
C ALA A 73 -7.66 2.63 2.53
N TYR A 74 -7.83 1.31 2.63
CA TYR A 74 -9.14 0.68 2.82
C TYR A 74 -9.78 1.07 4.16
N ALA A 75 -8.99 1.17 5.24
CA ALA A 75 -9.50 1.61 6.54
C ALA A 75 -10.02 3.06 6.49
N HIS A 76 -9.36 3.95 5.74
CA HIS A 76 -9.86 5.31 5.51
C HIS A 76 -11.19 5.35 4.74
N LEU A 77 -11.41 4.38 3.85
CA LEU A 77 -12.70 4.20 3.15
C LEU A 77 -13.74 3.42 3.97
N LYS A 78 -13.46 3.11 5.25
CA LYS A 78 -14.29 2.28 6.15
C LYS A 78 -14.54 0.86 5.63
N GLN A 79 -13.71 0.40 4.70
CA GLN A 79 -13.77 -0.95 4.15
C GLN A 79 -12.91 -1.87 5.00
N TYR A 80 -13.32 -2.06 6.25
CA TYR A 80 -12.47 -2.65 7.26
C TYR A 80 -12.09 -4.11 6.99
N ASN A 81 -13.00 -4.90 6.41
CA ASN A 81 -12.71 -6.30 6.06
C ASN A 81 -11.48 -6.41 5.14
N PHE A 82 -11.43 -5.61 4.08
CA PHE A 82 -10.29 -5.54 3.17
C PHE A 82 -9.06 -4.95 3.87
N ALA A 83 -9.25 -3.92 4.70
CA ALA A 83 -8.16 -3.33 5.46
C ALA A 83 -7.43 -4.38 6.31
N ARG A 84 -8.20 -5.17 7.07
CA ARG A 84 -7.68 -6.24 7.93
C ARG A 84 -6.96 -7.32 7.12
N GLU A 85 -7.55 -7.75 6.01
CA GLU A 85 -6.96 -8.78 5.13
C GLU A 85 -5.57 -8.36 4.62
N TYR A 86 -5.46 -7.17 4.05
CA TYR A 86 -4.18 -6.67 3.52
C TYR A 86 -3.13 -6.45 4.63
N LEU A 87 -3.52 -5.98 5.82
CA LEU A 87 -2.59 -5.86 6.94
C LEU A 87 -2.13 -7.23 7.45
N GLN A 88 -3.00 -8.24 7.50
CA GLN A 88 -2.61 -9.60 7.90
C GLN A 88 -1.64 -10.24 6.91
N TRP A 89 -1.83 -10.00 5.60
CA TRP A 89 -0.88 -10.45 4.59
C TRP A 89 0.48 -9.74 4.71
N ALA A 90 0.47 -8.43 4.95
CA ALA A 90 1.69 -7.67 5.22
C ALA A 90 2.44 -8.21 6.45
N LEU A 91 1.71 -8.54 7.53
CA LEU A 91 2.27 -9.11 8.75
C LEU A 91 2.87 -10.49 8.52
N THR A 92 2.13 -11.37 7.86
CA THR A 92 2.60 -12.73 7.53
C THR A 92 3.88 -12.68 6.71
N SER A 93 3.95 -11.77 5.73
CA SER A 93 5.17 -11.58 4.94
C SER A 93 6.31 -10.96 5.75
N ALA A 94 6.03 -9.96 6.58
CA ALA A 94 7.03 -9.29 7.39
C ALA A 94 7.66 -10.24 8.44
N LEU A 95 6.88 -11.15 9.02
CA LEU A 95 7.36 -12.16 9.98
C LEU A 95 8.36 -13.17 9.36
N MET A 96 8.38 -13.30 8.03
CA MET A 96 9.38 -14.12 7.34
C MET A 96 10.73 -13.40 7.17
N SER A 97 10.83 -12.11 7.53
CA SER A 97 12.04 -11.29 7.39
C SER A 97 12.56 -10.86 8.77
N PRO A 98 13.83 -11.15 9.14
CA PRO A 98 14.36 -10.90 10.49
C PRO A 98 14.62 -9.43 10.82
N ASP A 99 14.41 -8.50 9.89
CA ASP A 99 14.78 -7.08 10.00
C ASP A 99 13.57 -6.12 10.06
N LYS A 100 12.33 -6.63 10.04
CA LYS A 100 11.11 -5.82 9.89
C LYS A 100 10.35 -5.52 11.19
N TYR A 101 11.05 -5.40 12.32
CA TYR A 101 10.42 -5.24 13.64
C TYR A 101 9.50 -4.01 13.74
N GLU A 102 9.92 -2.86 13.18
CA GLU A 102 9.13 -1.63 13.22
C GLU A 102 7.83 -1.76 12.40
N LEU A 103 7.91 -2.37 11.21
CA LEU A 103 6.74 -2.64 10.39
C LEU A 103 5.78 -3.61 11.09
N ILE A 104 6.30 -4.66 11.72
CA ILE A 104 5.51 -5.64 12.48
C ILE A 104 4.75 -4.96 13.63
N ALA A 105 5.39 -4.07 14.38
CA ALA A 105 4.74 -3.33 15.47
C ALA A 105 3.59 -2.46 14.93
N ASN A 106 3.85 -1.68 13.88
CA ASN A 106 2.83 -0.85 13.23
C ASN A 106 1.65 -1.69 12.70
N LEU A 107 1.92 -2.89 12.19
CA LEU A 107 0.89 -3.80 11.70
C LEU A 107 -0.01 -4.29 12.83
N TYR A 108 0.55 -4.70 13.97
CA TYR A 108 -0.24 -5.10 15.14
C TYR A 108 -1.14 -3.97 15.63
N ASP A 109 -0.61 -2.75 15.76
CA ASP A 109 -1.38 -1.59 16.22
C ASP A 109 -2.55 -1.29 15.28
N ASN A 110 -2.30 -1.25 13.98
CA ASN A 110 -3.34 -0.96 13.00
C ASN A 110 -4.41 -2.05 12.92
N ILE A 111 -4.02 -3.33 12.98
CA ILE A 111 -4.97 -4.46 13.01
C ILE A 111 -5.87 -4.38 14.25
N ALA A 112 -5.31 -4.08 15.43
CA ALA A 112 -6.08 -3.92 16.65
C ALA A 112 -7.11 -2.77 16.53
N VAL A 113 -6.69 -1.62 16.00
CA VAL A 113 -7.57 -0.47 15.76
C VAL A 113 -8.69 -0.81 14.76
N ILE A 114 -8.38 -1.51 13.67
CA ILE A 114 -9.36 -1.88 12.65
C ILE A 114 -10.36 -2.91 13.20
N THR A 115 -9.88 -3.90 13.96
CA THR A 115 -10.75 -4.92 14.57
C THR A 115 -11.74 -4.30 15.55
N GLY A 116 -11.29 -3.34 16.36
CA GLY A 116 -12.19 -2.58 17.25
C GLY A 116 -13.19 -1.72 16.51
N LYS A 117 -12.85 -1.23 15.31
CA LYS A 117 -13.80 -0.50 14.45
C LYS A 117 -14.81 -1.44 13.82
N GLU A 118 -14.40 -2.61 13.32
CA GLU A 118 -15.28 -3.63 12.74
C GLU A 118 -16.37 -4.08 13.71
N GLY A 119 -15.99 -4.47 14.93
CA GLY A 119 -16.93 -4.97 15.94
C GLY A 119 -17.89 -3.91 16.51
N ASN A 120 -17.67 -2.62 16.23
CA ASN A 120 -18.59 -1.54 16.58
C ASN A 120 -19.67 -1.29 15.50
N PHE A 121 -19.58 -1.96 14.34
CA PHE A 121 -20.57 -1.87 13.26
C PHE A 121 -21.39 -3.17 13.08
N GLU A 122 -21.23 -4.14 13.98
CA GLU A 122 -22.11 -5.32 14.13
C GLU A 122 -23.21 -5.06 15.16
#